data_AF-K1TDA0-F1
#
_entry.id   AF-K1TDA0-F1
#
_cell.length_a   1.000
_cell.length_b   1.000
_cell.length_c   1.000
_cell.angle_alpha   90.00
_cell.angle_beta   90.00
_cell.angle_gamma   90.00
#
_symmetry.space_group_name_H-M   'P 1'
#
loop_
_entity.id
_entity.type
_entity.pdbx_description
1 polymer ?
#
loop_
_entity_poly.entity_id
_entity_poly.type
_entity_poly.pdbx_seq_one_letter_code
_entity_poly.pdbx_strand_id
1 'polypeptide(L)'
;MNTSTDTIVAPATASGGAIAVIRLSGPEAIACCDRIFRGRKPLAEAAGHTLHYGEVIDGDRTIDDVVAAIYRAPHSYTGKMPSSYRVTDR
;
A
#
# COMPACT_ATOMS: atom_id res chain seq x y z
N MET A 1 18.79 11.77 15.42
CA MET A 1 18.20 10.52 14.90
C MET A 1 16.98 10.93 14.09
N ASN A 2 17.02 10.85 12.75
CA ASN A 2 15.87 11.19 11.91
C ASN A 2 14.86 10.04 11.91
N THR A 3 13.97 10.01 12.90
CA THR A 3 12.73 9.23 12.81
C THR A 3 11.72 10.09 12.06
N SER A 4 11.73 10.04 10.73
CA SER A 4 10.62 10.61 9.96
C SER A 4 9.37 9.81 10.34
N THR A 5 8.45 10.48 11.05
CA THR A 5 7.16 9.94 11.52
C THR A 5 6.07 10.06 10.47
N ASP A 6 6.37 10.71 9.36
CA ASP A 6 5.38 11.04 8.35
C ASP A 6 5.06 9.82 7.48
N THR A 7 3.79 9.73 7.08
CA THR A 7 3.39 8.77 6.05
C THR A 7 3.63 9.39 4.69
N ILE A 8 4.53 8.78 3.92
CA ILE A 8 4.93 9.23 2.59
C ILE A 8 4.33 8.33 1.51
N VAL A 9 4.09 8.90 0.34
CA VAL A 9 3.60 8.19 -0.86
C VAL A 9 4.43 8.61 -2.08
N ALA A 10 4.78 7.65 -2.94
CA ALA A 10 5.45 7.93 -4.20
C ALA A 10 5.18 6.83 -5.25
N PRO A 11 5.15 7.18 -6.55
CA PRO A 11 5.32 6.20 -7.62
C PRO A 11 6.68 5.48 -7.47
N ALA A 12 6.69 4.18 -7.72
CA ALA A 12 7.87 3.33 -7.65
C ALA A 12 8.25 2.71 -9.01
N THR A 13 7.51 3.04 -10.08
CA THR A 13 7.76 2.62 -11.46
C THR A 13 7.86 3.84 -12.38
N ALA A 14 8.58 3.67 -13.49
CA ALA A 14 8.59 4.65 -14.58
C ALA A 14 7.23 4.66 -15.31
N SER A 15 6.95 5.76 -16.02
CA SER A 15 5.74 5.91 -16.83
C SER A 15 5.78 5.04 -18.09
N GLY A 16 4.60 4.68 -18.61
CA GLY A 16 4.45 3.94 -19.87
C GLY A 16 4.66 2.43 -19.79
N GLY A 17 4.77 1.87 -18.58
CA GLY A 17 4.76 0.43 -18.35
C GLY A 17 3.34 -0.14 -18.30
N ALA A 18 3.23 -1.47 -18.44
CA ALA A 18 1.96 -2.17 -18.25
C ALA A 18 1.46 -2.12 -16.80
N ILE A 19 2.36 -1.99 -15.83
CA ILE A 19 2.04 -1.99 -14.39
C ILE A 19 2.59 -0.72 -13.76
N ALA A 20 1.74 -0.02 -13.00
CA ALA A 20 2.15 1.08 -12.14
C ALA A 20 2.24 0.62 -10.68
N VAL A 21 3.25 1.10 -9.96
CA VAL A 21 3.40 0.82 -8.52
C VAL A 21 3.39 2.13 -7.76
N ILE A 22 2.50 2.22 -6.77
CA ILE A 22 2.50 3.31 -5.78
C ILE A 22 2.87 2.71 -4.43
N ARG A 23 3.91 3.27 -3.80
CA ARG A 23 4.39 2.81 -2.50
C ARG A 23 4.09 3.84 -1.43
N LEU A 24 3.49 3.37 -0.34
CA LEU A 24 3.26 4.13 0.87
C LEU A 24 4.13 3.57 2.00
N SER A 25 4.66 4.45 2.84
CA SER A 25 5.48 4.05 3.99
C SER A 25 5.24 4.98 5.15
N GLY A 26 5.08 4.43 6.35
CA GLY A 26 4.86 5.19 7.57
C GLY A 26 3.75 4.59 8.44
N PRO A 27 3.53 5.19 9.62
CA PRO A 27 2.60 4.65 10.62
C PRO A 27 1.16 4.55 10.10
N GLU A 28 0.72 5.48 9.24
CA GLU A 28 -0.65 5.52 8.72
C GLU A 28 -0.77 4.88 7.32
N ALA A 29 0.29 4.26 6.79
CA ALA A 29 0.29 3.76 5.41
C ALA A 29 -0.82 2.75 5.14
N ILE A 30 -0.99 1.77 6.04
CA ILE A 30 -2.04 0.75 5.91
C ILE A 30 -3.42 1.38 6.12
N ALA A 31 -3.59 2.23 7.13
CA ALA A 31 -4.87 2.89 7.42
C ALA A 31 -5.34 3.77 6.26
N CYS A 32 -4.45 4.55 5.64
CA CYS A 32 -4.77 5.35 4.46
C CYS A 32 -5.26 4.48 3.30
N CYS A 33 -4.60 3.35 3.05
CA CYS A 33 -4.97 2.46 1.94
C CYS A 33 -6.24 1.67 2.23
N ASP A 34 -6.49 1.28 3.47
CA ASP A 34 -7.69 0.51 3.85
C ASP A 34 -8.98 1.33 3.64
N ARG A 35 -8.89 2.66 3.73
CA ARG A 35 -10.03 3.56 3.48
C ARG A 35 -10.53 3.48 2.03
N ILE A 36 -9.61 3.32 1.08
CA ILE A 36 -9.91 3.34 -0.37
C ILE A 36 -9.91 1.94 -0.99
N PHE A 37 -9.30 0.95 -0.35
CA PHE A 37 -9.24 -0.43 -0.85
C PHE A 37 -10.50 -1.22 -0.48
N ARG A 38 -11.03 -1.99 -1.42
CA ARG A 38 -12.08 -2.97 -1.19
C ARG A 38 -11.64 -4.33 -1.70
N GLY A 39 -11.40 -5.25 -0.78
CA GLY A 39 -11.08 -6.64 -1.10
C GLY A 39 -11.83 -7.59 -0.18
N ARG A 40 -11.43 -8.86 -0.19
CA ARG A 40 -12.06 -9.89 0.64
C ARG A 40 -11.99 -9.61 2.15
N LYS A 41 -10.94 -8.90 2.58
CA LYS A 41 -10.69 -8.51 3.97
C LYS A 41 -10.06 -7.11 4.02
N PRO A 42 -10.21 -6.37 5.14
CA PRO A 42 -9.45 -5.16 5.38
C PRO A 42 -7.93 -5.44 5.35
N LEU A 43 -7.17 -4.52 4.76
CA LEU A 43 -5.71 -4.55 4.73
C LEU A 43 -5.12 -4.45 6.13
N ALA A 44 -5.83 -3.79 7.06
CA ALA A 44 -5.44 -3.74 8.47
C ALA A 44 -5.37 -5.12 9.12
N GLU A 45 -6.16 -6.10 8.66
CA GLU A 45 -6.18 -7.48 9.17
C GLU A 45 -5.21 -8.41 8.44
N ALA A 46 -4.66 -7.97 7.31
CA ALA A 46 -3.77 -8.79 6.51
C ALA A 46 -2.40 -9.02 7.17
N ALA A 47 -1.89 -10.25 7.09
CA ALA A 47 -0.53 -10.58 7.51
C ALA A 47 0.52 -9.85 6.65
N GLY A 48 1.70 -9.59 7.21
CA GLY A 48 2.82 -9.08 6.41
C GLY A 48 3.28 -10.10 5.35
N HIS A 49 3.92 -9.62 4.28
CA HIS A 49 4.39 -10.42 3.14
C HIS A 49 3.28 -11.16 2.39
N THR A 50 2.10 -10.55 2.30
CA THR A 50 0.96 -11.11 1.57
C THR A 50 0.48 -10.16 0.48
N LEU A 51 -0.18 -10.73 -0.53
CA LEU A 51 -0.79 -10.03 -1.66
C LEU A 51 -2.31 -10.17 -1.59
N HIS A 52 -3.03 -9.07 -1.82
CA HIS A 52 -4.49 -9.03 -1.77
C HIS A 52 -5.02 -8.38 -3.03
N TYR A 53 -5.83 -9.10 -3.79
CA TYR A 53 -6.57 -8.51 -4.91
C TYR A 53 -7.81 -7.78 -4.40
N GLY A 54 -8.11 -6.65 -5.00
CA GLY A 54 -9.30 -5.86 -4.75
C GLY A 54 -9.36 -4.63 -5.62
N GLU A 55 -10.28 -3.74 -5.30
CA GLU A 55 -10.53 -2.51 -6.04
C GLU A 55 -10.10 -1.30 -5.22
N VAL A 56 -9.62 -0.25 -5.89
CA VAL A 56 -9.52 1.09 -5.30
C VAL A 56 -10.80 1.85 -5.66
N ILE A 57 -11.47 2.41 -4.65
CA ILE A 57 -12.76 3.09 -4.81
C ILE A 57 -12.67 4.53 -4.30
N ASP A 58 -13.27 5.45 -5.05
CA ASP A 58 -13.52 6.84 -4.65
C ASP A 58 -15.03 7.10 -4.64
N GLY A 59 -15.61 7.19 -3.44
CA GLY A 59 -17.07 7.23 -3.27
C GLY A 59 -17.74 5.97 -3.79
N ASP A 60 -18.60 6.10 -4.80
CA ASP A 60 -19.31 5.00 -5.46
C ASP A 60 -18.61 4.52 -6.75
N ARG A 61 -17.44 5.08 -7.09
CA ARG A 61 -16.73 4.80 -8.34
C ARG A 61 -15.52 3.91 -8.09
N THR A 62 -15.47 2.74 -8.75
CA THR A 62 -14.24 1.97 -8.91
C THR A 62 -13.25 2.76 -9.77
N ILE A 63 -12.06 3.00 -9.24
CA ILE A 63 -10.95 3.65 -9.93
C ILE A 63 -10.14 2.61 -10.70
N ASP A 64 -9.73 1.53 -10.04
CA ASP A 64 -8.96 0.45 -10.66
C ASP A 64 -9.01 -0.87 -9.89
N ASP A 65 -8.64 -1.94 -10.59
CA ASP A 65 -8.37 -3.27 -10.09
C ASP A 65 -6.90 -3.42 -9.69
N VAL A 66 -6.63 -3.56 -8.40
CA VAL A 66 -5.27 -3.55 -7.86
C VAL A 66 -4.91 -4.82 -7.11
N VAL A 67 -3.61 -5.05 -6.98
CA VAL A 67 -3.05 -5.99 -6.01
C VAL A 67 -2.27 -5.22 -4.95
N ALA A 68 -2.67 -5.39 -3.70
CA ALA A 68 -2.08 -4.77 -2.52
C ALA A 68 -1.09 -5.71 -1.85
N ALA A 69 0.18 -5.30 -1.74
CA ALA A 69 1.19 -6.00 -0.97
C ALA A 69 1.42 -5.33 0.40
N ILE A 70 1.24 -6.11 1.47
CA ILE A 70 1.43 -5.64 2.85
C ILE A 70 2.83 -6.02 3.32
N TYR A 71 3.58 -5.07 3.87
CA TYR A 71 4.77 -5.36 4.65
C TYR A 71 4.64 -4.68 6.02
N ARG A 72 4.94 -5.42 7.08
CA ARG A 72 4.90 -4.94 8.46
C ARG A 72 6.31 -4.95 9.03
N ALA A 73 6.63 -3.98 9.90
CA ALA A 73 7.91 -3.96 10.60
C ALA A 73 8.06 -5.18 11.52
N PRO A 74 9.29 -5.65 11.81
CA PRO A 74 10.59 -5.14 11.33
C PRO A 74 10.95 -5.60 9.90
N HIS A 75 10.14 -6.45 9.29
CA HIS A 75 10.39 -7.06 8.00
C HIS A 75 9.84 -6.20 6.84
N SER A 76 10.29 -4.95 6.76
CA SER A 76 10.00 -4.02 5.65
C SER A 76 11.31 -3.59 4.98
N TYR A 77 11.26 -3.18 3.71
CA TYR A 77 12.45 -2.73 2.95
C TYR A 77 13.23 -1.60 3.66
N THR A 78 12.54 -0.78 4.47
CA THR A 78 13.15 0.32 5.22
C THR A 78 13.69 -0.09 6.59
N GLY A 79 13.45 -1.33 7.06
CA GLY A 79 14.08 -1.99 8.22
C GLY A 79 13.91 -1.31 9.60
N LYS A 80 13.44 -0.06 9.65
CA LYS A 80 13.35 0.78 10.86
C LYS A 80 12.03 1.53 11.01
N MET A 81 11.14 1.49 10.01
CA MET A 81 9.86 2.21 10.01
C MET A 81 8.67 1.24 10.05
N PRO A 82 7.62 1.53 10.84
CA PRO A 82 6.40 0.73 10.84
C PRO A 82 5.78 0.74 9.45
N SER A 83 5.56 -0.47 8.92
CA SER A 83 4.81 -0.83 7.71
C SER A 83 5.15 -0.10 6.41
N SER A 84 5.62 -0.86 5.41
CA SER A 84 5.61 -0.42 4.02
C SER A 84 4.45 -1.10 3.29
N TYR A 85 3.70 -0.35 2.50
CA TYR A 85 2.58 -0.85 1.72
C TYR A 85 2.84 -0.58 0.24
N ARG A 86 2.49 -1.53 -0.63
CA ARG A 86 2.67 -1.42 -2.08
C ARG A 86 1.33 -1.69 -2.75
N VAL A 87 0.82 -0.73 -3.53
CA VAL A 87 -0.25 -1.00 -4.50
C VAL A 87 0.42 -1.26 -5.83
N THR A 88 0.13 -2.40 -6.45
CA THR A 88 0.42 -2.67 -7.86
C THR A 88 -0.89 -2.56 -8.61
N ASP A 89 -0.95 -1.57 -9.49
CA ASP A 89 -2.00 -1.41 -10.48
C ASP A 89 -1.72 -2.30 -11.70
N ARG A 90 -2.74 -2.68 -12.46
CA ARG A 90 -2.59 -3.64 -13.55
C ARG A 90 -2.30 -3.04 -14.92
#